data_AF-A0ABD1ENS5-F1
#
_entry.id   AF-A0ABD1ENS5-F1
#
_cell.length_a   1.000
_cell.length_b   1.000
_cell.length_c   1.000
_cell.angle_alpha   90.00
_cell.angle_beta   90.00
_cell.angle_gamma   90.00
#
_symmetry.space_group_name_H-M   'P 1'
#
loop_
_entity.id
_entity.type
_entity.pdbx_description
1 polymer ?
#
loop_
_entity_poly.entity_id
_entity_poly.type
_entity_poly.pdbx_seq_one_letter_code
_entity_poly.pdbx_strand_id
1 'polypeptide(L)'
;MVRSTLHISDLFTDKSQFNWMLDMFLTLSKIHSVEDELIHQYLIVGICKATAVLLPDIDMYEQVRKLLVQFLKSPFLPTRISCLYGLLYMAEGCVLSNVSIGGISEEFQLILPCACEYIQIHLTTNNPVLIQSQEHAMLLWSLAFYLIENVDELHMEPNFVTNILQTALIHVQKRLNDYISKSIVKALERILVVKPRYMLEKVGKNIERLALDQMRDENPSVSILGVQLLITYMYVDCWEHLEKPDIDNEQSSPDHLVQTVEKINAIFERVKKSNVDEVQILCSVLPLILKDFFLPSDILTKVIGEFLSQQQSHPMLMSGVVFQVFENAIKLKQLSLLQDWVVINLSNFTQTCSNMSIWCLTCFFISASSNLWLKTFFPYVQSRVGRCEYEDRKIFCIAGADFYKNLTNDRQRKDFVDSFVKVKGHVDMPFGDLLNSL
;
A
#
# COMPACT_ATOMS: atom_id res chain seq x y z
N MET A 1 -34.07 7.80 -25.94
CA MET A 1 -34.34 6.35 -25.83
C MET A 1 -33.05 5.56 -25.68
N VAL A 2 -32.11 5.57 -26.64
CA VAL A 2 -30.86 4.79 -26.62
C VAL A 2 -30.06 4.95 -25.31
N ARG A 3 -29.75 6.19 -24.90
CA ARG A 3 -29.07 6.48 -23.62
C ARG A 3 -29.80 5.91 -22.41
N SER A 4 -31.13 6.06 -22.35
CA SER A 4 -31.95 5.57 -21.25
C SER A 4 -31.92 4.05 -21.18
N THR A 5 -32.07 3.37 -22.31
CA THR A 5 -31.97 1.91 -22.40
C THR A 5 -30.60 1.42 -21.96
N LEU A 6 -29.51 2.09 -22.36
CA LEU A 6 -28.16 1.75 -21.92
C LEU A 6 -28.03 1.80 -20.40
N HIS A 7 -28.48 2.87 -19.73
CA HIS A 7 -28.41 2.95 -18.27
C HIS A 7 -29.34 1.93 -17.58
N ILE A 8 -30.53 1.66 -18.14
CA ILE A 8 -31.46 0.66 -17.59
C ILE A 8 -30.92 -0.77 -17.77
N SER A 9 -30.04 -1.01 -18.75
CA SER A 9 -29.46 -2.34 -18.98
C SER A 9 -28.60 -2.85 -17.81
N ASP A 10 -28.22 -2.00 -16.85
CA ASP A 10 -27.61 -2.43 -15.58
C ASP A 10 -28.59 -3.19 -14.68
N LEU A 11 -29.89 -3.03 -14.90
CA LEU A 11 -30.97 -3.70 -14.16
C LEU A 11 -31.54 -4.91 -14.91
N PHE A 12 -30.98 -5.25 -16.08
CA PHE A 12 -31.38 -6.44 -16.80
C PHE A 12 -30.98 -7.70 -16.03
N THR A 13 -31.87 -8.68 -16.03
CA THR A 13 -31.73 -9.95 -15.32
C THR A 13 -31.80 -11.14 -16.27
N ASP A 14 -32.46 -10.96 -17.43
CA ASP A 14 -32.68 -12.04 -18.41
C ASP A 14 -31.88 -11.81 -19.70
N LYS A 15 -31.34 -12.89 -20.28
CA LYS A 15 -30.64 -12.85 -21.58
C LYS A 15 -31.51 -12.30 -22.71
N SER A 16 -32.84 -12.50 -22.65
CA SER A 16 -33.78 -11.98 -23.65
C SER A 16 -33.78 -10.45 -23.71
N GLN A 17 -33.53 -9.77 -22.59
CA GLN A 17 -33.45 -8.30 -22.52
C GLN A 17 -32.21 -7.78 -23.25
N PHE A 18 -31.08 -8.48 -23.10
CA PHE A 18 -29.86 -8.16 -23.83
C PHE A 18 -29.98 -8.48 -25.33
N ASN A 19 -30.61 -9.59 -25.71
CA ASN A 19 -30.89 -9.90 -27.12
C ASN A 19 -31.72 -8.79 -27.78
N TRP A 20 -32.82 -8.38 -27.14
CA TRP A 20 -33.64 -7.27 -27.61
C TRP A 20 -32.83 -5.98 -27.76
N MET A 21 -31.98 -5.67 -26.77
CA MET A 21 -31.14 -4.47 -26.80
C MET A 21 -30.14 -4.51 -27.96
N LEU A 22 -29.48 -5.65 -28.18
CA LEU A 22 -28.53 -5.84 -29.27
C LEU A 22 -29.21 -5.65 -30.63
N ASP A 23 -30.33 -6.35 -30.87
CA ASP A 23 -31.07 -6.27 -32.13
C ASP A 23 -31.56 -4.85 -32.42
N MET A 24 -32.12 -4.18 -31.40
CA MET A 24 -32.57 -2.80 -31.51
C MET A 24 -31.41 -1.85 -31.82
N PHE A 25 -30.28 -1.98 -31.13
CA PHE A 25 -29.16 -1.05 -31.31
C PHE A 25 -28.44 -1.28 -32.64
N LEU A 26 -28.29 -2.53 -33.09
CA LEU A 26 -27.77 -2.84 -34.42
C LEU A 26 -28.68 -2.30 -35.53
N THR A 27 -30.00 -2.40 -35.35
CA THR A 27 -30.97 -1.84 -36.29
C THR A 27 -30.85 -0.32 -36.37
N LEU A 28 -30.79 0.36 -35.22
CA LEU A 28 -30.61 1.81 -35.17
C LEU A 28 -29.26 2.25 -35.77
N SER A 29 -28.18 1.51 -35.53
CA SER A 29 -26.86 1.79 -36.13
C SER A 29 -26.85 1.69 -37.65
N LYS A 30 -27.77 0.92 -38.26
CA LYS A 30 -27.92 0.83 -39.72
C LYS A 30 -28.81 1.93 -40.30
N ILE A 31 -29.77 2.43 -39.52
CA ILE A 31 -30.72 3.47 -39.94
C ILE A 31 -30.08 4.85 -39.88
N HIS A 32 -29.38 5.15 -38.79
CA HIS A 32 -28.73 6.45 -38.60
C HIS A 32 -27.45 6.55 -39.43
N SER A 33 -27.18 7.75 -39.95
CA SER A 33 -25.92 8.00 -40.66
C SER A 33 -24.75 7.96 -39.70
N VAL A 34 -23.58 7.52 -40.20
CA VAL A 34 -22.32 7.47 -39.45
C VAL A 34 -21.94 8.85 -38.87
N GLU A 35 -22.36 9.94 -39.53
CA GLU A 35 -22.11 11.32 -39.09
C GLU A 35 -22.85 11.70 -37.80
N ASP A 36 -23.90 10.96 -37.41
CA ASP A 36 -24.63 11.19 -36.16
C ASP A 36 -23.89 10.58 -34.96
N GLU A 37 -22.74 11.15 -34.64
CA GLU A 37 -21.86 10.66 -33.58
C GLU A 37 -22.49 10.79 -32.18
N LEU A 38 -23.47 11.68 -32.00
CA LEU A 38 -24.20 11.86 -30.74
C LEU A 38 -25.02 10.64 -30.36
N ILE A 39 -25.62 9.96 -31.35
CA ILE A 39 -26.34 8.70 -31.12
C ILE A 39 -25.35 7.54 -31.06
N HIS A 40 -24.36 7.51 -31.96
CA HIS A 40 -23.41 6.41 -32.06
C HIS A 40 -22.59 6.19 -30.78
N GLN A 41 -22.24 7.26 -30.04
CA GLN A 41 -21.56 7.11 -28.75
C GLN A 41 -22.31 6.15 -27.79
N TYR A 42 -23.65 6.19 -27.76
CA TYR A 42 -24.44 5.29 -26.90
C TYR A 42 -24.69 3.93 -27.54
N LEU A 43 -24.86 3.87 -28.87
CA LEU A 43 -25.04 2.62 -29.59
C LEU A 43 -23.82 1.72 -29.46
N ILE A 44 -22.61 2.27 -29.62
CA ILE A 44 -21.34 1.52 -29.52
C ILE A 44 -21.24 0.82 -28.17
N VAL A 45 -21.43 1.56 -27.06
CA VAL A 45 -21.33 0.98 -25.71
C VAL A 45 -22.39 -0.10 -25.52
N GLY A 46 -23.63 0.16 -25.93
CA GLY A 46 -24.71 -0.80 -25.73
C GLY A 46 -24.58 -2.06 -26.57
N ILE A 47 -24.13 -1.95 -27.82
CA ILE A 47 -23.82 -3.10 -28.67
C ILE A 47 -22.70 -3.91 -28.03
N CYS A 48 -21.58 -3.29 -27.64
CA CYS A 48 -20.47 -3.99 -27.02
C CYS A 48 -20.87 -4.68 -25.70
N LYS A 49 -21.63 -3.98 -24.84
CA LYS A 49 -22.12 -4.53 -23.58
C LYS A 49 -23.04 -5.73 -23.81
N ALA A 50 -24.00 -5.62 -24.72
CA ALA A 50 -24.92 -6.72 -25.00
C ALA A 50 -24.18 -7.91 -25.63
N THR A 51 -23.25 -7.67 -26.56
CA THR A 51 -22.40 -8.72 -27.14
C THR A 51 -21.56 -9.42 -26.07
N ALA A 52 -20.94 -8.68 -25.15
CA ALA A 52 -20.15 -9.24 -24.06
C ALA A 52 -20.97 -10.15 -23.12
N VAL A 53 -22.25 -9.82 -22.88
CA VAL A 53 -23.15 -10.63 -22.03
C VAL A 53 -23.71 -11.85 -22.78
N LEU A 54 -24.04 -11.68 -24.06
CA LEU A 54 -24.70 -12.71 -24.85
C LEU A 54 -23.74 -13.79 -25.37
N LEU A 55 -22.48 -13.43 -25.61
CA LEU A 55 -21.45 -14.28 -26.21
C LEU A 55 -21.95 -14.91 -27.54
N PRO A 56 -22.29 -14.06 -28.53
CA PRO A 56 -22.81 -14.52 -29.82
C PRO A 56 -21.73 -15.20 -30.67
N ASP A 57 -22.06 -15.54 -31.92
CA ASP A 57 -21.13 -16.12 -32.87
C ASP A 57 -20.04 -15.15 -33.33
N ILE A 58 -18.97 -15.71 -33.90
CA ILE A 58 -17.79 -14.97 -34.36
C ILE A 58 -18.13 -13.90 -35.41
N ASP A 59 -19.18 -14.13 -36.21
CA ASP A 59 -19.67 -13.17 -37.22
C ASP A 59 -20.15 -11.87 -36.56
N MET A 60 -20.83 -11.96 -35.41
CA MET A 60 -21.23 -10.80 -34.64
C MET A 60 -20.01 -10.06 -34.07
N TYR A 61 -19.00 -10.77 -33.56
CA TYR A 61 -17.75 -10.16 -33.10
C TYR A 61 -17.02 -9.41 -34.21
N GLU A 62 -17.00 -9.96 -35.42
CA GLU A 62 -16.41 -9.31 -36.60
C GLU A 62 -17.19 -8.05 -37.02
N GLN A 63 -18.52 -8.06 -36.89
CA GLN A 63 -19.34 -6.87 -37.10
C GLN A 63 -19.04 -5.79 -36.05
N VAL A 64 -18.95 -6.17 -34.76
CA VAL A 64 -18.61 -5.24 -33.66
C VAL A 64 -17.19 -4.68 -33.84
N ARG A 65 -16.23 -5.52 -34.24
CA ARG A 65 -14.85 -5.10 -34.54
C ARG A 65 -14.81 -4.00 -35.60
N LYS A 66 -15.51 -4.18 -36.72
CA LYS A 66 -15.58 -3.19 -37.81
C LYS A 66 -16.12 -1.85 -37.31
N LEU A 67 -17.18 -1.90 -36.50
CA LEU A 67 -17.78 -0.72 -35.88
C LEU A 67 -16.80 -0.01 -34.93
N LEU A 68 -16.10 -0.75 -34.07
CA LEU A 68 -15.08 -0.19 -33.18
C LEU A 68 -13.93 0.46 -33.95
N VAL A 69 -13.36 -0.22 -34.95
CA VAL A 69 -12.24 0.31 -35.77
C VAL A 69 -12.61 1.62 -36.46
N GLN A 70 -13.85 1.73 -36.93
CA GLN A 70 -14.36 2.95 -37.56
C GLN A 70 -14.43 4.11 -36.56
N PHE A 71 -15.05 3.90 -35.40
CA PHE A 71 -15.33 4.97 -34.45
C PHE A 71 -14.16 5.31 -33.51
N LEU A 72 -13.19 4.40 -33.32
CA LEU A 72 -11.93 4.72 -32.62
C LEU A 72 -11.13 5.81 -33.34
N LYS A 73 -11.30 5.96 -34.66
CA LYS A 73 -10.67 6.99 -35.48
C LYS A 73 -11.48 8.30 -35.56
N SER A 74 -12.61 8.38 -34.87
CA SER A 74 -13.48 9.55 -34.88
C SER A 74 -12.78 10.81 -34.36
N PRO A 75 -12.98 11.97 -35.00
CA PRO A 75 -12.49 13.25 -34.48
C PRO A 75 -13.21 13.65 -33.17
N PHE A 76 -14.41 13.13 -32.92
CA PHE A 76 -15.20 13.42 -31.72
C PHE A 76 -14.80 12.51 -30.56
N LEU A 77 -14.24 13.14 -29.53
CA LEU A 77 -13.68 12.44 -28.39
C LEU A 77 -14.70 11.57 -27.61
N PRO A 78 -15.96 12.01 -27.35
CA PRO A 78 -16.93 11.17 -26.64
C PRO A 78 -17.24 9.84 -27.35
N THR A 79 -17.21 9.81 -28.68
CA THR A 79 -17.32 8.57 -29.45
C THR A 79 -16.12 7.65 -29.21
N ARG A 80 -14.90 8.20 -29.19
CA ARG A 80 -13.70 7.42 -28.86
C ARG A 80 -13.73 6.90 -27.41
N ILE A 81 -14.18 7.70 -26.45
CA ILE A 81 -14.41 7.30 -25.05
C ILE A 81 -15.42 6.14 -24.99
N SER A 82 -16.49 6.23 -25.76
CA SER A 82 -17.51 5.18 -25.86
C SER A 82 -16.95 3.88 -26.45
N CYS A 83 -16.08 3.97 -27.45
CA CYS A 83 -15.36 2.80 -27.95
C CYS A 83 -14.44 2.18 -26.87
N LEU A 84 -13.80 2.98 -26.02
CA LEU A 84 -12.96 2.46 -24.92
C LEU A 84 -13.80 1.69 -23.88
N TYR A 85 -14.97 2.21 -23.49
CA TYR A 85 -15.91 1.44 -22.66
C TYR A 85 -16.35 0.15 -23.36
N GLY A 86 -16.63 0.22 -24.66
CA GLY A 86 -16.97 -0.95 -25.47
C GLY A 86 -15.86 -2.01 -25.47
N LEU A 87 -14.61 -1.60 -25.68
CA LEU A 87 -13.45 -2.49 -25.64
C LEU A 87 -13.25 -3.13 -24.26
N LEU A 88 -13.47 -2.39 -23.18
CA LEU A 88 -13.44 -2.95 -21.82
C LEU A 88 -14.51 -4.03 -21.61
N TYR A 89 -15.77 -3.75 -21.98
CA TYR A 89 -16.84 -4.75 -21.88
C TYR A 89 -16.53 -5.99 -22.72
N MET A 90 -16.06 -5.80 -23.95
CA MET A 90 -15.73 -6.92 -24.84
C MET A 90 -14.56 -7.74 -24.30
N ALA A 91 -13.50 -7.08 -23.79
CA ALA A 91 -12.37 -7.77 -23.18
C ALA A 91 -12.81 -8.57 -21.95
N GLU A 92 -13.65 -7.99 -21.09
CA GLU A 92 -14.20 -8.68 -19.93
C GLU A 92 -15.06 -9.88 -20.30
N GLY A 93 -16.01 -9.69 -21.23
CA GLY A 93 -16.86 -10.78 -21.72
C GLY A 93 -16.02 -11.94 -22.28
N CYS A 94 -15.04 -11.65 -23.14
CA CYS A 94 -14.17 -12.66 -23.71
C CYS A 94 -13.29 -13.38 -22.68
N VAL A 95 -12.76 -12.67 -21.68
CA VAL A 95 -11.94 -13.27 -20.61
C VAL A 95 -12.80 -14.20 -19.74
N LEU A 96 -14.02 -13.76 -19.36
CA LEU A 96 -14.93 -14.56 -18.55
C LEU A 96 -15.46 -15.81 -19.28
N SER A 97 -15.66 -15.72 -20.59
CA SER A 97 -16.11 -16.84 -21.41
C SER A 97 -14.99 -17.75 -21.89
N ASN A 98 -13.73 -17.40 -21.61
CA ASN A 98 -12.59 -18.11 -22.16
C ASN A 98 -12.49 -19.53 -21.57
N VAL A 99 -12.73 -20.52 -22.42
CA VAL A 99 -12.54 -21.94 -22.09
C VAL A 99 -11.21 -22.49 -22.59
N SER A 100 -10.44 -21.70 -23.35
CA SER A 100 -9.15 -22.14 -23.89
C SER A 100 -8.10 -22.18 -22.77
N ILE A 101 -7.50 -23.35 -22.57
CA ILE A 101 -6.47 -23.55 -21.54
C ILE A 101 -5.17 -22.92 -22.06
N GLY A 102 -4.69 -21.88 -21.36
CA GLY A 102 -3.41 -21.24 -21.68
C GLY A 102 -3.42 -20.46 -23.01
N GLY A 103 -4.59 -20.04 -23.48
CA GLY A 103 -4.76 -19.25 -24.70
C GLY A 103 -5.84 -18.19 -24.55
N ILE A 104 -6.06 -17.42 -25.62
CA ILE A 104 -7.20 -16.51 -25.76
C ILE A 104 -8.22 -17.05 -26.75
N SER A 105 -9.51 -16.78 -26.51
CA SER A 105 -10.59 -17.20 -27.39
C SER A 105 -10.47 -16.58 -28.80
N GLU A 106 -11.06 -17.24 -29.81
CA GLU A 106 -11.03 -16.76 -31.20
C GLU A 106 -11.68 -15.38 -31.32
N GLU A 107 -12.75 -15.14 -30.56
CA GLU A 107 -13.44 -13.85 -30.48
C GLU A 107 -12.51 -12.76 -29.92
N PHE A 108 -11.70 -13.10 -28.91
CA PHE A 108 -10.78 -12.14 -28.35
C PHE A 108 -9.60 -11.83 -29.27
N GLN A 109 -9.13 -12.81 -30.05
CA GLN A 109 -8.09 -12.60 -31.08
C GLN A 109 -8.52 -11.57 -32.12
N LEU A 110 -9.82 -11.43 -32.39
CA LEU A 110 -10.35 -10.39 -33.28
C LEU A 110 -10.32 -8.99 -32.65
N ILE A 111 -10.66 -8.87 -31.37
CA ILE A 111 -10.82 -7.58 -30.69
C ILE A 111 -9.51 -7.03 -30.11
N LEU A 112 -8.64 -7.90 -29.61
CA LEU A 112 -7.40 -7.55 -28.91
C LEU A 112 -6.48 -6.60 -29.73
N PRO A 113 -6.24 -6.83 -31.04
CA PRO A 113 -5.39 -5.92 -31.82
C PRO A 113 -5.90 -4.48 -31.86
N CYS A 114 -7.22 -4.28 -31.91
CA CYS A 114 -7.83 -2.95 -31.91
C CYS A 114 -7.56 -2.20 -30.60
N ALA A 115 -7.60 -2.90 -29.47
CA ALA A 115 -7.28 -2.32 -28.17
C ALA A 115 -5.79 -1.99 -28.05
N CYS A 116 -4.92 -2.92 -28.44
CA CYS A 116 -3.47 -2.75 -28.38
C CYS A 116 -2.99 -1.57 -29.25
N GLU A 117 -3.44 -1.49 -30.51
CA GLU A 117 -3.08 -0.41 -31.43
C GLU A 117 -3.49 0.96 -30.88
N TYR A 118 -4.73 1.06 -30.37
CA TYR A 118 -5.23 2.32 -29.82
C TYR A 118 -4.45 2.77 -28.58
N ILE A 119 -4.11 1.82 -27.70
CA ILE A 119 -3.27 2.08 -26.51
C ILE A 119 -1.90 2.60 -26.95
N GLN A 120 -1.20 1.91 -27.85
CA GLN A 120 0.15 2.32 -28.25
C GLN A 120 0.18 3.70 -28.92
N ILE A 121 -0.82 4.02 -29.75
CA ILE A 121 -0.91 5.32 -30.42
C ILE A 121 -1.14 6.45 -29.41
N HIS A 122 -2.06 6.26 -28.46
CA HIS A 122 -2.54 7.34 -27.61
C HIS A 122 -1.85 7.44 -26.24
N LEU A 123 -1.22 6.38 -25.77
CA LEU A 123 -0.53 6.32 -24.49
C LEU A 123 0.93 6.77 -24.67
N THR A 124 1.11 7.94 -25.28
CA THR A 124 2.39 8.62 -25.43
C THR A 124 2.41 9.84 -24.50
N THR A 125 3.54 10.07 -23.81
CA THR A 125 3.63 11.08 -22.73
C THR A 125 3.36 12.51 -23.19
N ASN A 126 3.44 12.78 -24.50
CA ASN A 126 3.23 14.10 -25.08
C ASN A 126 1.87 14.22 -25.80
N ASN A 127 0.96 13.25 -25.65
CA ASN A 127 -0.34 13.31 -26.30
C ASN A 127 -1.23 14.38 -25.64
N PRO A 128 -1.67 15.43 -26.36
CA PRO A 128 -2.48 16.49 -25.79
C PRO A 128 -3.84 16.00 -25.30
N VAL A 129 -4.43 14.96 -25.94
CA VAL A 129 -5.72 14.40 -25.52
C VAL A 129 -5.60 13.71 -24.16
N LEU A 130 -4.49 13.01 -23.93
CA LEU A 130 -4.19 12.36 -22.65
C LEU A 130 -4.05 13.38 -21.51
N ILE A 131 -3.55 14.58 -21.83
CA ILE A 131 -3.38 15.68 -20.88
C ILE A 131 -4.71 16.41 -20.65
N GLN A 132 -5.50 16.62 -21.70
CA GLN A 132 -6.70 17.46 -21.66
C GLN A 132 -7.96 16.73 -21.17
N SER A 133 -8.09 15.43 -21.46
CA SER A 133 -9.28 14.65 -21.10
C SER A 133 -8.97 13.60 -20.04
N GLN A 134 -9.43 13.86 -18.82
CA GLN A 134 -9.26 12.93 -17.70
C GLN A 134 -10.00 11.60 -17.91
N GLU A 135 -11.22 11.63 -18.44
CA GLU A 135 -12.01 10.41 -18.67
C GLU A 135 -11.35 9.50 -19.72
N HIS A 136 -10.93 10.07 -20.85
CA HIS A 136 -10.21 9.32 -21.89
C HIS A 136 -8.93 8.71 -21.34
N ALA A 137 -8.12 9.49 -20.62
CA ALA A 137 -6.87 9.01 -20.04
C ALA A 137 -7.10 7.88 -19.02
N MET A 138 -8.08 8.02 -18.14
CA MET A 138 -8.43 6.99 -17.15
C MET A 138 -8.86 5.69 -17.79
N LEU A 139 -9.70 5.73 -18.83
CA LEU A 139 -10.13 4.53 -19.54
C LEU A 139 -9.00 3.88 -20.32
N LEU A 140 -8.12 4.68 -20.92
CA LEU A 140 -6.96 4.17 -21.64
C LEU A 140 -6.01 3.41 -20.70
N TRP A 141 -5.70 3.98 -19.53
CA TRP A 141 -4.91 3.30 -18.50
C TRP A 141 -5.62 2.07 -17.97
N SER A 142 -6.93 2.16 -17.72
CA SER A 142 -7.72 1.02 -17.22
C SER A 142 -7.71 -0.15 -18.21
N LEU A 143 -7.92 0.11 -19.50
CA LEU A 143 -7.85 -0.90 -20.56
C LEU A 143 -6.44 -1.49 -20.66
N ALA A 144 -5.40 -0.65 -20.63
CA ALA A 144 -4.02 -1.10 -20.70
C ALA A 144 -3.65 -2.06 -19.54
N PHE A 145 -3.97 -1.68 -18.30
CA PHE A 145 -3.69 -2.53 -17.14
C PHE A 145 -4.60 -3.76 -17.08
N TYR A 146 -5.86 -3.66 -17.52
CA TYR A 146 -6.76 -4.80 -17.64
C TYR A 146 -6.20 -5.86 -18.59
N LEU A 147 -5.68 -5.44 -19.75
CA LEU A 147 -5.05 -6.36 -20.70
C LEU A 147 -3.78 -6.98 -20.11
N ILE A 148 -2.91 -6.19 -19.46
CA ILE A 148 -1.68 -6.70 -18.82
C ILE A 148 -2.01 -7.74 -17.75
N GLU A 149 -3.11 -7.56 -17.01
CA GLU A 149 -3.56 -8.50 -15.98
C GLU A 149 -4.07 -9.80 -16.59
N ASN A 150 -4.96 -9.72 -17.58
CA ASN A 150 -5.76 -10.87 -18.03
C ASN A 150 -5.25 -11.56 -19.29
N VAL A 151 -4.27 -10.99 -19.99
CA VAL A 151 -3.76 -11.53 -21.25
C VAL A 151 -2.27 -11.82 -21.14
N ASP A 152 -1.86 -13.00 -21.60
CA ASP A 152 -0.45 -13.37 -21.66
C ASP A 152 0.29 -12.59 -22.74
N GLU A 153 1.52 -12.17 -22.43
CA GLU A 153 2.34 -11.32 -23.31
C GLU A 153 2.61 -11.97 -24.67
N LEU A 154 2.57 -13.30 -24.76
CA LEU A 154 2.71 -14.06 -26.01
C LEU A 154 1.61 -13.78 -27.04
N HIS A 155 0.46 -13.28 -26.60
CA HIS A 155 -0.66 -12.86 -27.46
C HIS A 155 -0.64 -11.36 -27.78
N MET A 156 0.31 -10.61 -27.23
CA MET A 156 0.46 -9.18 -27.47
C MET A 156 1.62 -8.90 -28.41
N GLU A 157 1.68 -7.67 -28.92
CA GLU A 157 2.85 -7.21 -29.67
C GLU A 157 4.13 -7.22 -28.80
N PRO A 158 5.30 -7.49 -29.40
CA PRO A 158 6.55 -7.53 -28.66
C PRO A 158 6.82 -6.19 -27.97
N ASN A 159 7.21 -6.25 -26.70
CA ASN A 159 7.45 -5.10 -25.81
C ASN A 159 6.22 -4.26 -25.43
N PHE A 160 4.99 -4.65 -25.83
CA PHE A 160 3.78 -3.90 -25.46
C PHE A 160 3.69 -3.64 -23.95
N VAL A 161 3.79 -4.71 -23.15
CA VAL A 161 3.69 -4.62 -21.68
C VAL A 161 4.82 -3.77 -21.11
N THR A 162 6.07 -4.04 -21.51
CA THR A 162 7.24 -3.29 -21.04
C THR A 162 7.13 -1.80 -21.35
N ASN A 163 6.68 -1.43 -22.55
CA ASN A 163 6.51 -0.03 -22.97
C ASN A 163 5.42 0.68 -22.15
N ILE A 164 4.30 0.01 -21.87
CA ILE A 164 3.23 0.58 -21.04
C ILE A 164 3.71 0.78 -19.61
N LEU A 165 4.39 -0.21 -19.01
CA LEU A 165 4.91 -0.10 -17.65
C LEU A 165 5.95 1.03 -17.54
N GLN A 166 6.87 1.16 -18.51
CA GLN A 166 7.82 2.27 -18.53
C GLN A 166 7.11 3.62 -18.70
N THR A 167 6.10 3.69 -19.56
CA THR A 167 5.32 4.92 -19.76
C THR A 167 4.54 5.30 -18.50
N ALA A 168 4.00 4.32 -17.78
CA ALA A 168 3.32 4.51 -16.50
C ALA A 168 4.26 5.13 -15.46
N LEU A 169 5.46 4.56 -15.31
CA LEU A 169 6.49 5.07 -14.40
C LEU A 169 6.86 6.52 -14.74
N ILE A 170 7.11 6.83 -16.01
CA ILE A 170 7.45 8.18 -16.47
C ILE A 170 6.28 9.15 -16.23
N HIS A 171 5.04 8.73 -16.49
CA HIS A 171 3.86 9.58 -16.30
C HIS A 171 3.68 9.97 -14.84
N VAL A 172 3.84 9.01 -13.92
CA VAL A 172 3.76 9.26 -12.48
C VAL A 172 4.91 10.16 -12.01
N GLN A 173 6.13 9.94 -12.49
CA GLN A 173 7.29 10.77 -12.14
C GLN A 173 7.13 12.22 -12.59
N LYS A 174 6.53 12.47 -13.76
CA LYS A 174 6.29 13.83 -14.27
C LYS A 174 5.17 14.58 -13.55
N ARG A 175 4.34 13.90 -12.75
CA ARG A 175 3.21 14.49 -11.99
C ARG A 175 2.30 15.37 -12.86
N LEU A 176 1.98 14.91 -14.07
CA LEU A 176 1.17 15.71 -15.01
C LEU A 176 -0.25 15.96 -14.48
N ASN A 177 -0.85 14.95 -13.84
CA ASN A 177 -2.16 15.02 -13.20
C ASN A 177 -2.16 14.10 -11.98
N ASP A 178 -2.46 14.65 -10.79
CA ASP A 178 -2.42 13.92 -9.53
C ASP A 178 -3.42 12.76 -9.49
N TYR A 179 -4.65 12.95 -9.99
CA TYR A 179 -5.68 11.90 -9.94
C TYR A 179 -5.30 10.69 -10.82
N ILE A 180 -4.83 10.96 -12.03
CA ILE A 180 -4.40 9.91 -12.97
C ILE A 180 -3.14 9.23 -12.41
N SER A 181 -2.17 9.99 -11.92
CA SER A 181 -0.95 9.45 -11.33
C SER A 181 -1.24 8.51 -10.16
N LYS A 182 -2.15 8.89 -9.26
CA LYS A 182 -2.60 8.03 -8.15
C LYS A 182 -3.26 6.73 -8.65
N SER A 183 -4.07 6.82 -9.69
CA SER A 183 -4.72 5.66 -10.30
C SER A 183 -3.72 4.71 -10.96
N ILE A 184 -2.69 5.25 -11.64
CA ILE A 184 -1.60 4.46 -12.21
C ILE A 184 -0.82 3.75 -11.10
N VAL A 185 -0.50 4.43 -9.99
CA VAL A 185 0.17 3.81 -8.83
C VAL A 185 -0.65 2.62 -8.30
N LYS A 186 -1.97 2.78 -8.18
CA LYS A 186 -2.87 1.67 -7.78
C LYS A 186 -2.90 0.53 -8.78
N ALA A 187 -2.85 0.83 -10.07
CA ALA A 187 -2.79 -0.20 -11.09
C ALA A 187 -1.45 -0.95 -11.06
N LEU A 188 -0.32 -0.26 -10.88
CA LEU A 188 0.99 -0.87 -10.68
C LEU A 188 1.02 -1.76 -9.44
N GLU A 189 0.46 -1.28 -8.32
CA GLU A 189 0.31 -2.05 -7.09
C GLU A 189 -0.50 -3.33 -7.32
N ARG A 190 -1.62 -3.25 -8.05
CA ARG A 190 -2.46 -4.41 -8.39
C ARG A 190 -1.70 -5.44 -9.21
N ILE A 191 -1.03 -5.03 -10.29
CA ILE A 191 -0.28 -5.99 -11.13
C ILE A 191 0.89 -6.59 -10.36
N LEU A 192 1.55 -5.82 -9.47
CA LEU A 192 2.59 -6.34 -8.60
C LEU A 192 2.09 -7.48 -7.71
N VAL A 193 0.86 -7.42 -7.22
CA VAL A 193 0.25 -8.49 -6.42
C VAL A 193 -0.21 -9.67 -7.30
N VAL A 194 -0.83 -9.41 -8.46
CA VAL A 194 -1.40 -10.46 -9.32
C VAL A 194 -0.32 -11.22 -10.10
N LYS A 195 0.73 -10.53 -10.56
CA LYS A 195 1.84 -11.09 -11.36
C LYS A 195 3.20 -10.76 -10.71
N PRO A 196 3.49 -11.25 -9.49
CA PRO A 196 4.62 -10.79 -8.68
C PRO A 196 5.98 -11.03 -9.33
N ARG A 197 6.31 -12.28 -9.68
CA ARG A 197 7.61 -12.63 -10.29
C ARG A 197 7.89 -11.83 -11.56
N TYR A 198 6.88 -11.72 -12.42
CA TYR A 198 6.96 -10.99 -13.68
C TYR A 198 7.25 -9.50 -13.46
N MET A 199 6.54 -8.87 -12.52
CA MET A 199 6.72 -7.45 -12.20
C MET A 199 8.06 -7.17 -11.52
N LEU A 200 8.49 -8.02 -10.58
CA LEU A 200 9.77 -7.88 -9.91
C LEU A 200 10.94 -7.95 -10.90
N GLU A 201 10.92 -8.92 -11.83
CA GLU A 201 11.96 -9.09 -12.85
C GLU A 201 12.04 -7.89 -13.82
N LYS A 202 10.89 -7.43 -14.34
CA LYS A 202 10.87 -6.38 -15.37
C LYS A 202 11.04 -4.97 -14.83
N VAL A 203 10.37 -4.64 -13.73
CA VAL A 203 10.26 -3.25 -13.23
C VAL A 203 10.37 -3.11 -11.71
N GLY A 204 10.72 -4.17 -10.97
CA GLY A 204 10.75 -4.17 -9.50
C GLY A 204 11.56 -3.02 -8.90
N LYS A 205 12.82 -2.85 -9.32
CA LYS A 205 13.68 -1.75 -8.84
C LYS A 205 13.14 -0.35 -9.17
N ASN A 206 12.42 -0.21 -10.29
CA ASN A 206 11.80 1.06 -10.65
C ASN A 206 10.57 1.35 -9.78
N ILE A 207 9.81 0.33 -9.42
CA ILE A 207 8.68 0.43 -8.48
C ILE A 207 9.17 0.80 -7.08
N GLU A 208 10.22 0.13 -6.59
CA GLU A 208 10.85 0.45 -5.31
C GLU A 208 11.31 1.91 -5.25
N ARG A 209 12.05 2.34 -6.27
CA ARG A 209 12.49 3.73 -6.40
C ARG A 209 11.30 4.70 -6.43
N LEU A 210 10.28 4.39 -7.23
CA LEU A 210 9.07 5.22 -7.32
C LEU A 210 8.38 5.37 -5.97
N ALA A 211 8.25 4.28 -5.21
CA ALA A 211 7.65 4.28 -3.89
C ALA A 211 8.44 5.18 -2.92
N LEU A 212 9.76 5.03 -2.88
CA LEU A 212 10.66 5.85 -2.06
C LEU A 212 10.62 7.34 -2.44
N ASP A 213 10.53 7.65 -3.73
CA ASP A 213 10.42 9.02 -4.23
C ASP A 213 9.05 9.64 -3.86
N GLN A 214 7.96 8.87 -3.94
CA GLN A 214 6.62 9.33 -3.54
C GLN A 214 6.48 9.53 -2.04
N MET A 215 7.13 8.71 -1.21
CA MET A 215 7.12 8.89 0.25
C MET A 215 7.70 10.25 0.68
N ARG A 216 8.57 10.85 -0.14
CA ARG A 216 9.19 12.15 0.14
C ARG A 216 8.30 13.34 -0.22
N ASP A 217 7.11 13.09 -0.78
CA ASP A 217 6.17 14.13 -1.13
C ASP A 217 5.67 14.90 0.10
N GLU A 218 5.38 16.18 -0.09
CA GLU A 218 4.74 17.03 0.92
C GLU A 218 3.24 16.72 1.03
N ASN A 219 2.60 16.31 -0.07
CA ASN A 219 1.19 15.95 -0.11
C ASN A 219 0.95 14.59 0.58
N PRO A 220 0.21 14.55 1.71
CA PRO A 220 -0.05 13.32 2.46
C PRO A 220 -0.71 12.23 1.61
N SER A 221 -1.55 12.62 0.66
CA SER A 221 -2.24 11.66 -0.21
C SER A 221 -1.30 10.95 -1.18
N VAL A 222 -0.15 11.55 -1.52
CA VAL A 222 0.88 10.92 -2.37
C VAL A 222 1.89 10.16 -1.51
N SER A 223 2.31 10.73 -0.38
CA SER A 223 3.25 10.06 0.52
C SER A 223 2.70 8.76 1.09
N ILE A 224 1.43 8.74 1.52
CA ILE A 224 0.75 7.54 2.01
C ILE A 224 0.65 6.49 0.90
N LEU A 225 0.38 6.90 -0.34
CA LEU A 225 0.38 5.98 -1.48
C LEU A 225 1.77 5.41 -1.77
N GLY A 226 2.82 6.22 -1.63
CA GLY A 226 4.20 5.76 -1.72
C GLY A 226 4.55 4.74 -0.62
N VAL A 227 4.15 5.01 0.62
CA VAL A 227 4.31 4.05 1.74
C VAL A 227 3.56 2.76 1.45
N GLN A 228 2.32 2.84 1.00
CA GLN A 228 1.52 1.67 0.65
C GLN A 228 2.19 0.85 -0.45
N LEU A 229 2.65 1.49 -1.53
CA LEU A 229 3.34 0.82 -2.62
C LEU A 229 4.64 0.15 -2.15
N LEU A 230 5.41 0.82 -1.28
CA LEU A 230 6.63 0.25 -0.70
C LEU A 230 6.32 -1.00 0.13
N ILE A 231 5.29 -0.94 0.97
CA ILE A 231 4.85 -2.08 1.78
C ILE A 231 4.45 -3.25 0.88
N THR A 232 3.59 -3.01 -0.13
CA THR A 232 3.18 -4.05 -1.07
C THR A 232 4.38 -4.66 -1.79
N TYR A 233 5.35 -3.83 -2.21
CA TYR A 233 6.60 -4.31 -2.79
C TYR A 233 7.39 -5.20 -1.83
N MET A 234 7.57 -4.78 -0.57
CA MET A 234 8.28 -5.58 0.44
C MET A 234 7.63 -6.95 0.66
N TYR A 235 6.29 -7.01 0.79
CA TYR A 235 5.60 -8.28 0.98
C TYR A 235 5.66 -9.19 -0.25
N VAL A 236 5.60 -8.62 -1.46
CA VAL A 236 5.71 -9.39 -2.70
C VAL A 236 7.13 -9.92 -2.93
N ASP A 237 8.15 -9.09 -2.67
CA ASP A 237 9.57 -9.46 -2.78
C ASP A 237 9.95 -10.56 -1.78
N CYS A 238 9.35 -10.54 -0.59
CA CYS A 238 9.65 -11.49 0.49
C CYS A 238 8.65 -12.66 0.60
N TRP A 239 7.68 -12.78 -0.31
CA TRP A 239 6.55 -13.71 -0.16
C TRP A 239 7.00 -15.17 0.09
N GLU A 240 7.97 -15.64 -0.69
CA GLU A 240 8.47 -17.03 -0.59
C GLU A 240 9.15 -17.31 0.76
N HIS A 241 9.76 -16.29 1.37
CA HIS A 241 10.39 -16.39 2.69
C HIS A 241 9.36 -16.33 3.82
N LEU A 242 8.29 -15.57 3.66
CA LEU A 242 7.23 -15.42 4.67
C LEU A 242 6.31 -16.66 4.76
N GLU A 243 6.08 -17.38 3.67
CA GLU A 243 5.23 -18.59 3.66
C GLU A 243 5.87 -19.84 4.28
N LYS A 244 7.21 -19.90 4.35
CA LYS A 244 7.95 -21.06 4.87
C LYS A 244 8.90 -20.68 6.01
N PRO A 245 8.37 -20.31 7.20
CA PRO A 245 9.22 -19.95 8.34
C PRO A 245 10.03 -21.13 8.91
N ASP A 246 9.62 -22.38 8.65
CA ASP A 246 10.16 -23.58 9.32
C ASP A 246 11.20 -24.37 8.51
N ILE A 247 11.46 -24.00 7.25
CA ILE A 247 12.50 -24.64 6.41
C ILE A 247 13.58 -23.60 6.21
N ASP A 248 14.67 -23.76 6.98
CA ASP A 248 15.86 -22.92 7.03
C ASP A 248 15.72 -21.62 7.85
N ASN A 249 15.84 -21.78 9.17
CA ASN A 249 16.50 -20.82 10.07
C ASN A 249 17.98 -20.54 9.71
N GLU A 250 18.42 -20.89 8.50
CA GLU A 250 19.66 -20.41 7.91
C GLU A 250 19.38 -19.07 7.23
N GLN A 251 19.22 -18.05 8.07
CA GLN A 251 19.52 -16.65 7.76
C GLN A 251 18.80 -16.11 6.51
N SER A 252 17.73 -15.33 6.72
CA SER A 252 17.54 -14.14 5.87
C SER A 252 18.92 -13.51 5.68
N SER A 253 19.48 -13.58 4.46
CA SER A 253 20.88 -13.25 4.24
C SER A 253 21.13 -11.88 4.86
N PRO A 254 22.29 -11.64 5.50
CA PRO A 254 22.58 -10.36 6.13
C PRO A 254 22.28 -9.17 5.20
N ASP A 255 22.51 -9.36 3.90
CA ASP A 255 22.20 -8.39 2.84
C ASP A 255 20.69 -8.12 2.69
N HIS A 256 19.84 -9.15 2.73
CA HIS A 256 18.38 -8.99 2.66
C HIS A 256 17.83 -8.27 3.90
N LEU A 257 18.34 -8.60 5.09
CA LEU A 257 17.99 -7.88 6.32
C LEU A 257 18.39 -6.41 6.23
N VAL A 258 19.60 -6.10 5.75
CA VAL A 258 20.07 -4.72 5.56
C VAL A 258 19.15 -3.95 4.61
N GLN A 259 18.80 -4.53 3.45
CA GLN A 259 17.89 -3.89 2.49
C GLN A 259 16.49 -3.66 3.09
N THR A 260 15.98 -4.62 3.86
CA THR A 260 14.68 -4.49 4.53
C THR A 260 14.72 -3.38 5.58
N VAL A 261 15.81 -3.30 6.36
CA VAL A 261 16.02 -2.21 7.33
C VAL A 261 16.11 -0.85 6.64
N GLU A 262 16.77 -0.73 5.48
CA GLU A 262 16.82 0.52 4.71
C GLU A 262 15.43 0.99 4.27
N LYS A 263 14.57 0.07 3.80
CA LYS A 263 13.19 0.36 3.41
C LYS A 263 12.36 0.83 4.62
N ILE A 264 12.50 0.16 5.77
CA ILE A 264 11.85 0.56 7.03
C ILE A 264 12.36 1.91 7.54
N ASN A 265 13.65 2.20 7.36
CA ASN A 265 14.22 3.50 7.72
C ASN A 265 13.56 4.64 6.96
N ALA A 266 13.18 4.43 5.70
CA ALA A 266 12.43 5.43 4.95
C ALA A 266 11.07 5.73 5.61
N ILE A 267 10.40 4.73 6.20
CA ILE A 267 9.14 4.91 6.93
C ILE A 267 9.38 5.67 8.25
N PHE A 268 10.42 5.33 9.01
CA PHE A 268 10.80 6.07 10.22
C PHE A 268 11.15 7.54 9.93
N GLU A 269 11.91 7.80 8.87
CA GLU A 269 12.22 9.16 8.45
C GLU A 269 10.95 9.92 8.02
N ARG A 270 9.98 9.23 7.41
CA ARG A 270 8.69 9.83 7.10
C ARG A 270 7.91 10.19 8.37
N VAL A 271 7.89 9.32 9.38
CA VAL A 271 7.25 9.59 10.68
C VAL A 271 7.77 10.89 11.30
N LYS A 272 9.08 11.15 11.26
CA LYS A 272 9.66 12.38 11.84
C LYS A 272 9.21 13.67 11.13
N LYS A 273 8.96 13.61 9.82
CA LYS A 273 8.71 14.78 8.96
C LYS A 273 7.23 15.05 8.68
N SER A 274 6.34 14.14 9.07
CA SER A 274 4.93 14.18 8.70
C SER A 274 4.05 14.90 9.71
N ASN A 275 2.83 15.24 9.27
CA ASN A 275 1.77 15.77 10.12
C ASN A 275 1.17 14.68 11.03
N VAL A 276 0.52 15.08 12.12
CA VAL A 276 -0.01 14.16 13.15
C VAL A 276 -0.93 13.09 12.56
N ASP A 277 -1.86 13.46 11.67
CA ASP A 277 -2.83 12.51 11.08
C ASP A 277 -2.13 11.42 10.25
N GLU A 278 -1.12 11.80 9.47
CA GLU A 278 -0.33 10.86 8.69
C GLU A 278 0.49 9.95 9.61
N VAL A 279 1.13 10.51 10.64
CA VAL A 279 1.90 9.72 11.60
C VAL A 279 1.03 8.74 12.36
N GLN A 280 -0.23 9.09 12.68
CA GLN A 280 -1.16 8.17 13.32
C GLN A 280 -1.40 6.93 12.46
N ILE A 281 -1.57 7.11 11.14
CA ILE A 281 -1.69 6.00 10.19
C ILE A 281 -0.39 5.18 10.17
N LEU A 282 0.76 5.82 9.99
CA LEU A 282 2.06 5.14 9.90
C LEU A 282 2.37 4.35 11.18
N CYS A 283 2.21 4.94 12.36
CA CYS A 283 2.44 4.28 13.64
C CYS A 283 1.42 3.18 13.97
N SER A 284 0.24 3.15 13.31
CA SER A 284 -0.71 2.05 13.44
C SER A 284 -0.30 0.81 12.64
N VAL A 285 0.36 1.00 11.49
CA VAL A 285 0.76 -0.08 10.58
C VAL A 285 2.18 -0.56 10.87
N LEU A 286 3.08 0.34 11.26
CA LEU A 286 4.50 0.05 11.47
C LEU A 286 4.76 -1.14 12.41
N PRO A 287 4.11 -1.30 13.57
CA PRO A 287 4.34 -2.45 14.44
C PRO A 287 4.01 -3.80 13.78
N LEU A 288 3.00 -3.83 12.90
CA LEU A 288 2.62 -5.04 12.17
C LEU A 288 3.73 -5.42 11.18
N ILE A 289 4.22 -4.44 10.43
CA ILE A 289 5.35 -4.65 9.50
C ILE A 289 6.59 -5.11 10.28
N LEU A 290 6.93 -4.43 11.38
CA LEU A 290 8.10 -4.80 12.17
C LEU A 290 8.02 -6.22 12.72
N LYS A 291 6.82 -6.65 13.12
CA LYS A 291 6.57 -8.01 13.59
C LYS A 291 6.73 -9.06 12.50
N ASP A 292 6.29 -8.76 11.29
CA ASP A 292 6.27 -9.72 10.19
C ASP A 292 7.66 -9.88 9.54
N PHE A 293 8.48 -8.82 9.52
CA PHE A 293 9.80 -8.84 8.87
C PHE A 293 11.00 -9.08 9.81
N PHE A 294 10.86 -8.91 11.13
CA PHE A 294 11.99 -8.97 12.05
C PHE A 294 11.71 -9.76 13.32
N LEU A 295 12.74 -10.46 13.80
CA LEU A 295 12.79 -10.84 15.19
C LEU A 295 12.99 -9.59 16.06
N PRO A 296 12.39 -9.53 17.26
CA PRO A 296 12.56 -8.39 18.14
C PRO A 296 14.03 -8.08 18.46
N SER A 297 14.89 -9.10 18.56
CA SER A 297 16.33 -8.94 18.78
C SER A 297 17.02 -8.05 17.76
N ASP A 298 16.54 -8.07 16.51
CA ASP A 298 17.23 -7.46 15.38
C ASP A 298 16.80 -6.00 15.21
N ILE A 299 15.58 -5.67 15.63
CA ILE A 299 14.96 -4.36 15.39
C ILE A 299 14.83 -3.50 16.64
N LEU A 300 14.84 -4.08 17.85
CA LEU A 300 14.58 -3.36 19.11
C LEU A 300 15.43 -2.09 19.27
N THR A 301 16.75 -2.22 19.12
CA THR A 301 17.68 -1.10 19.24
C THR A 301 17.35 0.03 18.29
N LYS A 302 16.88 -0.30 17.08
CA LYS A 302 16.48 0.68 16.07
C LYS A 302 15.20 1.38 16.46
N VAL A 303 14.11 0.64 16.76
CA VAL A 303 12.82 1.22 17.17
C VAL A 303 13.01 2.16 18.37
N ILE A 304 13.81 1.73 19.34
CA ILE A 304 14.07 2.55 20.51
C ILE A 304 14.93 3.76 20.16
N GLY A 305 15.98 3.59 19.35
CA GLY A 305 16.78 4.73 18.87
C GLY A 305 15.93 5.79 18.14
N GLU A 306 14.93 5.37 17.37
CA GLU A 306 13.99 6.26 16.69
C GLU A 306 13.00 6.94 17.63
N PHE A 307 12.60 6.26 18.71
CA PHE A 307 11.77 6.85 19.77
C PHE A 307 12.53 7.90 20.59
N LEU A 308 13.82 7.67 20.85
CA LEU A 308 14.67 8.55 21.66
C LEU A 308 15.39 9.64 20.87
N SER A 309 15.26 9.62 19.54
CA SER A 309 15.90 10.59 18.68
C SER A 309 15.47 12.01 19.04
N GLN A 310 16.42 12.94 19.12
CA GLN A 310 16.11 14.38 19.32
C GLN A 310 15.30 14.97 18.16
N GLN A 311 15.33 14.32 16.99
CA GLN A 311 14.55 14.71 15.82
C GLN A 311 13.13 14.12 15.82
N GLN A 312 12.77 13.33 16.84
CA GLN A 312 11.44 12.74 16.95
C GLN A 312 10.42 13.79 17.39
N SER A 313 9.59 14.22 16.44
CA SER A 313 8.52 15.19 16.64
C SER A 313 7.26 14.58 17.25
N HIS A 314 7.07 13.26 17.18
CA HIS A 314 5.84 12.56 17.59
C HIS A 314 6.08 11.43 18.61
N PRO A 315 6.70 11.72 19.78
CA PRO A 315 7.06 10.69 20.75
C PRO A 315 5.84 9.94 21.30
N MET A 316 4.68 10.60 21.42
CA MET A 316 3.43 9.97 21.85
C MET A 316 3.09 8.75 20.99
N LEU A 317 2.99 8.92 19.67
CA LEU A 317 2.60 7.85 18.74
C LEU A 317 3.70 6.79 18.64
N MET A 318 4.96 7.22 18.63
CA MET A 318 6.11 6.32 18.58
C MET A 318 6.23 5.43 19.83
N SER A 319 5.82 5.91 21.01
CA SER A 319 5.76 5.07 22.22
C SER A 319 4.78 3.90 22.07
N GLY A 320 3.70 4.06 21.31
CA GLY A 320 2.78 2.97 20.98
C GLY A 320 3.42 1.90 20.10
N VAL A 321 4.32 2.30 19.18
CA VAL A 321 5.10 1.37 18.37
C VAL A 321 6.05 0.55 19.24
N VAL A 322 6.77 1.23 20.16
CA VAL A 322 7.63 0.57 21.14
C VAL A 322 6.84 -0.44 21.97
N PHE A 323 5.68 -0.03 22.50
CA PHE A 323 4.82 -0.91 23.31
C PHE A 323 4.46 -2.20 22.57
N GLN A 324 4.00 -2.10 21.32
CA GLN A 324 3.61 -3.28 20.53
C GLN A 324 4.80 -4.18 20.17
N VAL A 325 5.97 -3.61 19.90
CA VAL A 325 7.20 -4.39 19.66
C VAL A 325 7.61 -5.16 20.92
N PHE A 326 7.52 -4.54 22.10
CA PHE A 326 7.77 -5.20 23.38
C PHE A 326 6.74 -6.30 23.67
N GLU A 327 5.46 -6.07 23.35
CA GLU A 327 4.44 -7.12 23.48
C GLU A 327 4.74 -8.33 22.58
N ASN A 328 5.21 -8.11 21.36
CA ASN A 328 5.62 -9.19 20.46
C ASN A 328 6.82 -9.97 21.03
N ALA A 329 7.83 -9.26 21.54
CA ALA A 329 9.00 -9.88 22.17
C ALA A 329 8.65 -10.71 23.43
N ILE A 330 7.69 -10.25 24.24
CA ILE A 330 7.20 -11.02 25.39
C ILE A 330 6.49 -12.30 24.91
N LYS A 331 5.66 -12.22 23.86
CA LYS A 331 5.00 -13.39 23.26
C LYS A 331 6.01 -14.42 22.75
N LEU A 332 7.13 -13.97 22.19
CA LEU A 332 8.25 -14.81 21.73
C LEU A 332 9.22 -15.24 22.85
N LYS A 333 8.90 -14.99 24.13
CA LYS A 333 9.72 -15.33 25.29
C LYS A 333 11.12 -14.69 25.29
N GLN A 334 11.30 -13.56 24.62
CA GLN A 334 12.55 -12.79 24.56
C GLN A 334 12.61 -11.66 25.61
N LEU A 335 11.90 -11.80 26.74
CA LEU A 335 11.81 -10.76 27.77
C LEU A 335 13.17 -10.41 28.39
N SER A 336 14.06 -11.40 28.58
CA SER A 336 15.38 -11.16 29.16
C SER A 336 16.21 -10.19 28.33
N LEU A 337 16.16 -10.32 26.99
CA LEU A 337 16.86 -9.44 26.06
C LEU A 337 16.35 -7.98 26.16
N LEU A 338 15.03 -7.81 26.30
CA LEU A 338 14.43 -6.49 26.51
C LEU A 338 14.90 -5.88 27.83
N GLN A 339 14.90 -6.66 28.91
CA GLN A 339 15.33 -6.22 30.23
C GLN A 339 16.81 -5.81 30.23
N ASP A 340 17.67 -6.61 29.59
CA ASP A 340 19.08 -6.29 29.38
C ASP A 340 19.25 -4.94 28.68
N TRP A 341 18.53 -4.76 27.56
CA TRP A 341 18.59 -3.52 26.80
C TRP A 341 18.17 -2.30 27.65
N VAL A 342 17.05 -2.41 28.36
CA VAL A 342 16.54 -1.31 29.20
C VAL A 342 17.56 -0.96 30.28
N VAL A 343 18.08 -1.95 31.02
CA VAL A 343 19.06 -1.74 32.10
C VAL A 343 20.34 -1.07 31.59
N ILE A 344 20.88 -1.51 30.44
CA ILE A 344 22.06 -0.90 29.82
C ILE A 344 21.84 0.57 29.47
N ASN A 345 20.63 0.93 29.05
CA ASN A 345 20.31 2.29 28.61
C ASN A 345 19.82 3.22 29.74
N LEU A 346 19.53 2.72 30.95
CA LEU A 346 19.06 3.54 32.07
C LEU A 346 19.98 4.73 32.37
N SER A 347 21.30 4.54 32.28
CA SER A 347 22.26 5.62 32.50
C SER A 347 22.06 6.79 31.54
N ASN A 348 21.69 6.51 30.28
CA ASN A 348 21.47 7.55 29.27
C ASN A 348 20.25 8.41 29.61
N PHE A 349 19.16 7.79 30.08
CA PHE A 349 17.96 8.50 30.49
C PHE A 349 18.14 9.31 31.77
N THR A 350 18.77 8.69 32.77
CA THR A 350 19.00 9.29 34.08
C THR A 350 19.94 10.49 34.00
N GLN A 351 20.95 10.48 33.12
CA GLN A 351 21.86 11.61 32.94
C GLN A 351 21.18 12.88 32.41
N THR A 352 20.15 12.75 31.55
CA THR A 352 19.44 13.92 31.02
C THR A 352 18.51 14.57 32.06
N CYS A 353 18.10 13.83 33.11
CA CYS A 353 17.25 14.33 34.21
C CYS A 353 16.10 15.24 33.75
N SER A 354 15.30 14.80 32.77
CA SER A 354 14.17 15.56 32.27
C SER A 354 12.83 14.87 32.56
N ASN A 355 11.74 15.64 32.65
CA ASN A 355 10.39 15.07 32.74
C ASN A 355 10.07 14.15 31.56
N MET A 356 10.61 14.47 30.38
CA MET A 356 10.51 13.61 29.20
C MET A 356 11.24 12.28 29.40
N SER A 357 12.42 12.28 30.05
CA SER A 357 13.15 11.06 30.38
C SER A 357 12.34 10.16 31.33
N ILE A 358 11.66 10.75 32.32
CA ILE A 358 10.80 10.01 33.26
C ILE A 358 9.61 9.40 32.52
N TRP A 359 8.96 10.17 31.65
CA TRP A 359 7.86 9.68 30.83
C TRP A 359 8.30 8.53 29.92
N CYS A 360 9.42 8.68 29.21
CA CYS A 360 10.00 7.60 28.38
C CYS A 360 10.31 6.34 29.20
N LEU A 361 10.97 6.48 30.35
CA LEU A 361 11.26 5.36 31.26
C LEU A 361 9.98 4.68 31.75
N THR A 362 8.94 5.45 32.08
CA THR A 362 7.63 4.91 32.48
C THR A 362 7.03 4.09 31.33
N CYS A 363 7.05 4.61 30.10
CA CYS A 363 6.60 3.89 28.91
C CYS A 363 7.38 2.56 28.72
N PHE A 364 8.71 2.57 28.91
CA PHE A 364 9.52 1.34 28.81
C PHE A 364 9.19 0.32 29.89
N PHE A 365 9.09 0.75 31.16
CA PHE A 365 8.79 -0.16 32.26
C PHE A 365 7.42 -0.82 32.09
N ILE A 366 6.41 -0.07 31.65
CA ILE A 366 5.09 -0.61 31.35
C ILE A 366 5.15 -1.57 30.15
N SER A 367 5.87 -1.20 29.08
CA SER A 367 6.03 -2.04 27.88
C SER A 367 6.73 -3.37 28.19
N ALA A 368 7.74 -3.34 29.07
CA ALA A 368 8.50 -4.51 29.51
C ALA A 368 7.82 -5.35 30.61
N SER A 369 6.64 -4.95 31.08
CA SER A 369 5.95 -5.66 32.15
C SER A 369 5.15 -6.86 31.64
N SER A 370 5.10 -7.94 32.42
CA SER A 370 4.17 -9.05 32.22
C SER A 370 2.82 -8.81 32.90
N ASN A 371 2.69 -7.75 33.72
CA ASN A 371 1.49 -7.43 34.47
C ASN A 371 0.43 -6.78 33.56
N LEU A 372 -0.68 -7.50 33.34
CA LEU A 372 -1.77 -7.05 32.49
C LEU A 372 -2.37 -5.72 32.96
N TRP A 373 -2.53 -5.52 34.27
CA TRP A 373 -3.12 -4.30 34.81
C TRP A 373 -2.24 -3.10 34.52
N LEU A 374 -0.93 -3.24 34.73
CA LEU A 374 0.01 -2.16 34.43
C LEU A 374 0.01 -1.82 32.93
N LYS A 375 -0.07 -2.83 32.06
CA LYS A 375 -0.20 -2.65 30.61
C LYS A 375 -1.49 -1.92 30.20
N THR A 376 -2.61 -2.20 30.85
CA THR A 376 -3.88 -1.49 30.54
C THR A 376 -3.83 0.00 30.85
N PHE A 377 -2.93 0.45 31.72
CA PHE A 377 -2.69 1.88 31.98
C PHE A 377 -1.83 2.57 30.91
N PHE A 378 -1.23 1.83 29.97
CA PHE A 378 -0.34 2.41 28.97
C PHE A 378 -0.97 3.57 28.17
N PRO A 379 -2.23 3.48 27.65
CA PRO A 379 -2.84 4.59 26.91
C PRO A 379 -2.97 5.87 27.75
N TYR A 380 -3.21 5.74 29.06
CA TYR A 380 -3.26 6.88 29.98
C TYR A 380 -1.88 7.55 30.09
N VAL A 381 -0.83 6.77 30.31
CA VAL A 381 0.56 7.29 30.37
C VAL A 381 0.97 7.91 29.04
N GLN A 382 0.65 7.26 27.93
CA GLN A 382 0.93 7.74 26.58
C GLN A 382 0.37 9.15 26.33
N SER A 383 -0.83 9.45 26.85
CA SER A 383 -1.47 10.78 26.71
C SER A 383 -0.80 11.91 27.50
N ARG A 384 0.07 11.58 28.47
CA ARG A 384 0.66 12.52 29.44
C ARG A 384 2.13 12.81 29.15
N VAL A 385 2.44 13.08 27.88
CA VAL A 385 3.80 13.36 27.41
C VAL A 385 4.44 14.51 28.20
N GLY A 386 5.60 14.25 28.81
CA GLY A 386 6.41 15.24 29.52
C GLY A 386 5.80 15.79 30.82
N ARG A 387 4.66 15.27 31.28
CA ARG A 387 4.08 15.62 32.58
C ARG A 387 4.77 14.85 33.71
N CYS A 388 4.94 15.50 34.86
CA CYS A 388 5.60 14.93 36.03
C CYS A 388 4.87 15.36 37.31
N GLU A 389 3.54 15.23 37.28
CA GLU A 389 2.66 15.49 38.43
C GLU A 389 2.72 14.34 39.43
N TYR A 390 1.98 14.44 40.54
CA TYR A 390 1.98 13.43 41.59
C TYR A 390 1.64 12.03 41.06
N GLU A 391 0.60 11.94 40.23
CA GLU A 391 0.13 10.69 39.62
C GLU A 391 1.19 10.08 38.71
N ASP A 392 1.84 10.91 37.88
CA ASP A 392 2.89 10.46 36.96
C ASP A 392 4.09 9.89 37.72
N ARG A 393 4.49 10.54 38.82
CA ARG A 393 5.57 10.06 39.71
C ARG A 393 5.21 8.74 40.38
N LYS A 394 3.96 8.57 40.81
CA LYS A 394 3.49 7.31 41.42
C LYS A 394 3.48 6.19 40.39
N ILE A 395 2.98 6.43 39.18
CA ILE A 395 2.98 5.44 38.11
C ILE A 395 4.43 5.05 37.75
N PHE A 396 5.34 6.02 37.65
CA PHE A 396 6.76 5.75 37.44
C PHE A 396 7.35 4.83 38.53
N CYS A 397 7.08 5.10 39.81
CA CYS A 397 7.57 4.27 40.91
C CYS A 397 6.98 2.84 40.87
N ILE A 398 5.67 2.72 40.60
CA ILE A 398 4.99 1.41 40.50
C ILE A 398 5.56 0.60 39.33
N ALA A 399 5.68 1.22 38.15
CA ALA A 399 6.19 0.56 36.95
C ALA A 399 7.67 0.17 37.12
N GLY A 400 8.50 1.05 37.69
CA GLY A 400 9.90 0.76 37.96
C GLY A 400 10.10 -0.35 38.99
N ALA A 401 9.29 -0.37 40.06
CA ALA A 401 9.34 -1.44 41.07
C ALA A 401 8.85 -2.79 40.51
N ASP A 402 7.82 -2.81 39.66
CA ASP A 402 7.38 -4.01 38.95
C ASP A 402 8.48 -4.53 38.01
N PHE A 403 9.08 -3.63 37.22
CA PHE A 403 10.21 -3.97 36.36
C PHE A 403 11.38 -4.57 37.16
N TYR A 404 11.80 -3.92 38.25
CA TYR A 404 12.89 -4.40 39.12
C TYR A 404 12.62 -5.78 39.70
N LYS A 405 11.40 -6.04 40.21
CA LYS A 405 11.02 -7.34 40.75
C LYS A 405 11.06 -8.45 39.71
N ASN A 406 10.74 -8.11 38.47
CA ASN A 406 10.74 -9.03 37.34
C ASN A 406 12.13 -9.23 36.70
N LEU A 407 13.18 -8.52 37.14
CA LEU A 407 14.56 -8.79 36.72
C LEU A 407 15.04 -10.13 37.30
N THR A 408 15.52 -11.01 36.44
CA THR A 408 15.96 -12.36 36.85
C THR A 408 17.43 -12.41 37.26
N ASN A 409 18.25 -11.43 36.89
CA ASN A 409 19.70 -11.43 37.15
C ASN A 409 20.08 -10.41 38.24
N ASP A 410 20.80 -10.86 39.28
CA ASP A 410 21.28 -10.01 40.38
C ASP A 410 22.20 -8.88 39.90
N ARG A 411 22.97 -9.12 38.83
CA ARG A 411 23.80 -8.08 38.21
C ARG A 411 22.93 -6.97 37.61
N GLN A 412 21.86 -7.32 36.88
CA GLN A 412 20.92 -6.35 36.34
C GLN A 412 20.24 -5.54 37.46
N ARG A 413 19.86 -6.22 38.55
CA ARG A 413 19.27 -5.54 39.73
C ARG A 413 20.24 -4.52 40.33
N LYS A 414 21.51 -4.89 40.45
CA LYS A 414 22.55 -3.98 40.93
C LYS A 414 22.76 -2.80 39.98
N ASP A 415 22.90 -3.07 38.69
CA ASP A 415 23.10 -2.03 37.66
C ASP A 415 21.89 -1.07 37.58
N PHE A 416 20.68 -1.58 37.76
CA PHE A 416 19.45 -0.78 37.90
C PHE A 416 19.54 0.18 39.08
N VAL A 417 19.83 -0.32 40.29
CA VAL A 417 19.94 0.50 41.50
C VAL A 417 21.06 1.52 41.37
N ASP A 418 22.23 1.11 40.90
CA ASP A 418 23.40 1.98 40.72
C ASP A 418 23.12 3.13 39.73
N SER A 419 22.30 2.88 38.71
CA SER A 419 21.89 3.92 37.74
C SER A 419 21.07 5.03 38.39
N PHE A 420 20.12 4.68 39.27
CA PHE A 420 19.29 5.67 39.97
C PHE A 420 19.97 6.29 41.20
N VAL A 421 20.84 5.55 41.91
CA VAL A 421 21.60 6.08 43.06
C VAL A 421 22.50 7.26 42.66
N LYS A 422 23.08 7.21 41.45
CA LYS A 422 23.91 8.31 40.92
C LYS A 422 23.14 9.62 40.73
N VAL A 423 21.83 9.54 40.49
CA VAL A 423 20.97 10.71 40.18
C VAL A 423 19.93 11.00 41.26
N LYS A 424 19.92 10.26 42.38
CA LYS A 424 18.94 10.40 43.47
C LYS A 424 18.90 11.79 44.11
N GLY A 425 19.98 12.56 43.98
CA GLY A 425 20.11 13.90 44.56
C GLY A 425 19.51 15.02 43.71
N HIS A 426 18.99 14.72 42.50
CA HIS A 426 18.34 15.72 41.68
C HIS A 426 17.01 16.15 42.29
N VAL A 427 16.94 17.44 42.66
CA VAL A 427 15.74 18.08 43.23
C VAL A 427 14.59 17.96 42.22
N ASP A 428 13.39 17.71 42.74
CA ASP A 428 12.14 17.55 41.99
C ASP A 428 12.05 16.34 41.05
N MET A 429 12.95 15.35 41.16
CA MET A 429 12.87 14.10 40.38
C MET A 429 12.43 12.91 41.25
N PRO A 430 11.59 11.98 40.74
CA PRO A 430 11.07 10.84 41.50
C PRO A 430 12.07 9.67 41.65
N PHE A 431 13.36 9.87 41.36
CA PHE A 431 14.37 8.80 41.43
C PHE A 431 14.60 8.31 42.86
N GLY A 432 14.57 9.22 43.85
CA GLY A 432 14.64 8.84 45.26
C GLY A 432 13.41 8.05 45.72
N ASP A 433 12.23 8.47 45.27
CA ASP A 433 10.96 7.78 45.58
C ASP A 433 10.91 6.38 44.97
N LEU A 434 11.43 6.21 43.74
CA LEU A 434 11.58 4.90 43.11
C LEU A 434 12.48 3.99 43.95
N LEU A 435 13.67 4.46 44.35
CA LEU A 435 14.60 3.68 45.18
C LEU A 435 13.99 3.26 46.53
N ASN A 436 13.18 4.12 47.14
CA ASN A 436 12.45 3.81 48.37
C ASN A 436 11.32 2.78 48.16
N SER A 437 10.90 2.55 46.92
CA SER A 437 9.80 1.66 46.55
C SER A 437 10.25 0.28 46.07
N LEU A 438 11.56 0.05 45.93
CA LEU A 438 12.14 -1.22 45.42
C LEU A 438 12.05 -2.37 46.42
#